data_AF-A0A1X1LGM3-F1
#
_entry.id   AF-A0A1X1LGM3-F1
#
_cell.length_a   1.000
_cell.length_b   1.000
_cell.length_c   1.000
_cell.angle_alpha   90.00
_cell.angle_beta   90.00
_cell.angle_gamma   90.00
#
_symmetry.space_group_name_H-M   'P 1'
#
loop_
_entity.id
_entity.type
_entity.pdbx_description
1 polymer ?
#
loop_
_entity_poly.entity_id
_entity_poly.type
_entity_poly.pdbx_seq_one_letter_code
_entity_poly.pdbx_strand_id
1 'polypeptide(L)' 'MKKKSKIMAHIRRTRHIMMPSHRDYFDYSFFTQSTSHL' A
#
# COMPACT_ATOMS: atom_id res chain seq x y z
N MET A 1 11.13 -8.22 1.15
CA MET A 1 10.57 -8.65 2.45
C MET A 1 11.53 -8.24 3.55
N LYS A 2 11.06 -7.58 4.62
CA LYS A 2 11.93 -7.20 5.73
C LYS A 2 12.26 -8.47 6.53
N LYS A 3 13.51 -8.93 6.48
CA LYS A 3 13.89 -10.27 6.95
C LYS A 3 13.97 -10.39 8.48
N LYS A 4 14.19 -9.31 9.24
CA LYS A 4 14.39 -9.33 10.71
C LYS A 4 13.91 -8.03 11.39
N SER A 5 12.60 -7.85 11.54
CA SER A 5 12.05 -6.78 12.39
C SER A 5 11.93 -7.29 13.82
N LYS A 6 12.53 -6.63 14.82
CA LYS A 6 12.37 -7.05 16.23
C LYS A 6 11.01 -6.63 16.82
N ILE A 7 10.49 -5.48 16.37
CA ILE A 7 9.21 -4.91 16.85
C ILE A 7 8.01 -5.67 16.27
N MET A 8 8.12 -6.11 15.00
CA MET A 8 7.09 -6.90 14.33
C MET A 8 7.69 -8.20 13.79
N ALA A 9 8.26 -9.01 14.69
CA ALA A 9 8.96 -10.24 14.31
C ALA A 9 8.04 -11.29 13.66
N HIS A 10 6.75 -11.27 14.01
CA HIS A 10 5.74 -12.20 13.51
C HIS A 10 5.25 -11.86 12.09
N ILE A 11 5.51 -10.66 11.56
CA ILE A 11 5.03 -10.22 10.23
C ILE A 11 6.19 -9.95 9.29
N ARG A 12 6.17 -10.59 8.11
CA ARG A 12 7.24 -10.47 7.09
C ARG A 12 6.86 -9.59 5.90
N ARG A 13 5.56 -9.34 5.70
CA ARG A 13 5.01 -8.53 4.60
C ARG A 13 4.11 -7.44 5.19
N THR A 14 4.60 -6.21 5.21
CA THR A 14 3.90 -5.05 5.82
C THR A 14 3.54 -3.97 4.79
N ARG A 15 3.70 -4.25 3.48
CA ARG A 15 3.44 -3.25 2.44
C ARG A 15 2.00 -2.73 2.48
N HIS A 16 1.03 -3.61 2.70
CA HIS A 16 -0.38 -3.26 2.85
C HIS A 16 -0.66 -2.30 4.02
N ILE A 17 0.20 -2.24 5.04
CA ILE A 17 0.00 -1.32 6.16
C ILE A 17 0.26 0.13 5.75
N MET A 18 1.26 0.40 4.90
CA MET A 18 1.66 1.76 4.56
C MET A 18 1.38 2.18 3.12
N MET A 19 1.22 1.23 2.18
CA MET A 19 0.96 1.53 0.79
C MET A 19 -0.55 1.52 0.52
N PRO A 20 -1.17 2.65 0.16
CA PRO A 20 -2.60 2.71 -0.13
C PRO A 20 -3.01 1.72 -1.22
N SER A 21 -2.20 1.59 -2.28
CA SER A 21 -2.44 0.69 -3.42
C SER A 21 -2.47 -0.81 -3.08
N HIS A 22 -2.08 -1.19 -1.87
CA HIS A 22 -2.02 -2.58 -1.42
C HIS A 22 -2.97 -2.83 -0.23
N ARG A 23 -3.89 -1.91 0.05
CA ARG A 23 -4.94 -2.08 1.06
C ARG A 23 -6.17 -2.71 0.43
N ASP A 24 -6.93 -3.46 1.22
CA ASP A 24 -8.10 -4.21 0.73
C ASP A 24 -9.22 -3.32 0.21
N TYR A 25 -9.28 -2.08 0.70
CA TYR A 25 -10.23 -1.05 0.27
C TYR A 25 -9.65 -0.09 -0.79
N PHE A 26 -8.51 -0.43 -1.39
CA PHE A 26 -7.94 0.40 -2.45
C PHE A 26 -8.83 0.39 -3.70
N ASP A 27 -9.03 1.57 -4.28
CA ASP A 27 -9.81 1.78 -5.50
C ASP A 27 -8.93 2.30 -6.65
N TYR A 28 -9.00 1.70 -7.83
CA TYR A 28 -8.26 2.19 -8.99
C TYR A 28 -8.80 3.53 -9.53
N SER A 29 -9.99 3.95 -9.10
CA SER A 29 -10.53 5.29 -9.34
C SER A 29 -9.60 6.41 -8.82
N PHE A 30 -8.70 6.13 -7.87
CA PHE A 30 -7.67 7.08 -7.45
C PHE A 30 -6.68 7.45 -8.57
N PHE A 31 -6.49 6.59 -9.59
CA PHE A 31 -5.60 6.86 -10.71
C PHE A 31 -6.28 7.58 -11.89
N THR A 32 -7.61 7.59 -11.94
CA THR A 32 -8.37 8.20 -13.04
C THR A 32 -8.56 9.71 -12.89
N GLN A 33 -8.04 10.32 -11.82
CA GLN A 33 -8.08 11.76 -11.58
C GLN A 33 -6.96 12.51 -12.31
N SER A 34 -6.79 12.27 -13.62
CA SER A 34 -5.73 12.89 -14.43
C SER A 34 -6.11 13.18 -15.88
N THR A 35 -7.36 13.57 -16.17
CA THR A 35 -7.74 14.11 -17.50
C THR A 35 -8.81 15.19 -17.46
N SER A 36 -8.67 16.21 -16.60
CA SER A 36 -9.55 17.41 -16.67
C SER A 36 -8.81 18.72 -16.38
N HIS A 37 -7.55 18.81 -16.82
CA HIS A 37 -6.78 20.06 -16.84
C HIS A 37 -6.12 20.25 -18.21
N LEU A 38 -6.95 20.29 -19.26
CA LEU A 38 -6.65 20.84 -20.58
C LEU A 38 -7.82 21.71 -21.01
#